data_AF-A0A2W5MZE7-F1
#
_entry.id   AF-A0A2W5MZE7-F1
#
_cell.length_a   1.000
_cell.length_b   1.000
_cell.length_c   1.000
_cell.angle_alpha   90.00
_cell.angle_beta   90.00
_cell.angle_gamma   90.00
#
_symmetry.space_group_name_H-M   'P 1'
#
loop_
_entity.id
_entity.type
_entity.pdbx_description
1 polymer ?
#
loop_
_entity_poly.entity_id
_entity_poly.type
_entity_poly.pdbx_seq_one_letter_code
_entity_poly.pdbx_strand_id
1 'polypeptide(L)'
;MQLPEQKYPDNKFKFVDTDLLGEKQNARAFRGAAYSIGIGAGFLILSPFLPKFEGQPQINQMVDLIFVMAIWMVAYAAVVIFTYLKSRKSMKYVLFMLNWFLIPTFGLWFILRVMDIFSNMPPELQK
;
A
#
# COMPACT_ATOMS: atom_id res chain seq x y z
N MET A 1 -35.97 -42.48 -8.04
CA MET A 1 -35.30 -41.66 -7.00
C MET A 1 -34.73 -40.43 -7.68
N GLN A 2 -35.37 -39.26 -7.51
CA GLN A 2 -34.77 -37.99 -7.92
C GLN A 2 -33.89 -37.52 -6.76
N LEU A 3 -32.60 -37.32 -7.03
CA LEU A 3 -31.68 -36.71 -6.08
C LEU A 3 -32.18 -35.28 -5.79
N PRO A 4 -32.20 -34.85 -4.51
CA PRO A 4 -32.65 -33.51 -4.18
C PRO A 4 -31.74 -32.48 -4.84
N GLU A 5 -32.37 -31.53 -5.52
CA GLU A 5 -31.72 -30.42 -6.21
C GLU A 5 -30.92 -29.61 -5.18
N GLN A 6 -29.59 -29.73 -5.23
CA GLN A 6 -28.69 -28.99 -4.37
C GLN A 6 -28.69 -27.53 -4.82
N LYS A 7 -29.51 -26.69 -4.17
CA LYS A 7 -29.45 -25.23 -4.29
C LYS A 7 -28.08 -24.76 -3.84
N TYR A 8 -27.17 -24.59 -4.79
CA TYR A 8 -25.97 -23.79 -4.58
C TYR A 8 -26.41 -22.36 -4.25
N PRO A 9 -25.85 -21.70 -3.23
CA PRO A 9 -26.12 -20.30 -2.96
C PRO A 9 -25.54 -19.47 -4.11
N ASP A 10 -26.34 -19.28 -5.14
CA ASP A 10 -26.02 -18.44 -6.28
C ASP A 10 -25.91 -16.97 -5.84
N ASN A 11 -24.86 -16.33 -6.33
CA ASN A 11 -24.76 -14.87 -6.46
C ASN A 11 -24.45 -14.06 -5.19
N LYS A 12 -23.45 -14.43 -4.39
CA LYS A 12 -22.74 -13.41 -3.57
C LYS A 12 -21.42 -12.97 -4.18
N PHE A 13 -20.70 -13.87 -4.86
CA PHE A 13 -19.42 -13.56 -5.52
C PHE A 13 -19.60 -12.91 -6.89
N LYS A 14 -20.67 -13.25 -7.62
CA LYS A 14 -20.92 -12.71 -8.97
C LYS A 14 -21.13 -11.19 -9.00
N PHE A 15 -21.75 -10.63 -7.95
CA PHE A 15 -21.93 -9.18 -7.79
C PHE A 15 -20.68 -8.46 -7.29
N VAL A 16 -19.73 -9.17 -6.68
CA VAL A 16 -18.46 -8.59 -6.25
C VAL A 16 -17.64 -8.23 -7.49
N ASP A 17 -17.51 -9.16 -8.45
CA ASP A 17 -16.69 -8.95 -9.66
C ASP A 17 -17.28 -7.92 -10.63
N THR A 18 -18.60 -7.92 -10.86
CA THR A 18 -19.24 -6.96 -11.77
C THR A 18 -19.25 -5.53 -11.22
N ASP A 19 -19.35 -5.34 -9.90
CA ASP A 19 -19.28 -3.99 -9.28
C ASP A 19 -17.83 -3.49 -9.14
N LEU A 20 -16.87 -4.40 -8.90
CA LEU A 20 -15.44 -4.08 -8.80
C LEU A 20 -14.85 -3.58 -10.12
N LEU A 21 -15.22 -4.23 -11.23
CA LEU A 21 -14.70 -3.96 -12.56
C LEU A 21 -15.63 -3.06 -13.41
N GLY A 22 -16.91 -2.97 -13.06
CA GLY A 22 -17.89 -2.13 -13.76
C GLY A 22 -17.68 -0.63 -13.52
N GLU A 23 -17.27 -0.23 -12.31
CA GLU A 23 -16.95 1.16 -12.00
C GLU A 23 -15.44 1.43 -12.13
N LYS A 24 -15.05 2.22 -13.15
CA LYS A 24 -13.65 2.60 -13.42
C LYS A 24 -12.88 3.14 -12.20
N GLN A 25 -13.56 3.80 -11.26
CA GLN A 25 -12.93 4.32 -10.04
C GLN A 25 -12.52 3.21 -9.07
N ASN A 26 -13.35 2.18 -8.88
CA ASN A 26 -13.07 1.06 -7.99
C ASN A 26 -11.93 0.22 -8.56
N ALA A 27 -11.97 -0.08 -9.86
CA ALA A 27 -10.89 -0.80 -10.55
C ALA A 27 -9.53 -0.08 -10.41
N ARG A 28 -9.51 1.25 -10.51
CA ARG A 28 -8.29 2.06 -10.33
C ARG A 28 -7.79 2.02 -8.88
N ALA A 29 -8.67 2.11 -7.90
CA ALA A 29 -8.32 2.03 -6.48
C ALA A 29 -7.79 0.65 -6.09
N PHE A 30 -8.43 -0.43 -6.56
CA PHE A 30 -7.99 -1.80 -6.33
C PHE A 30 -6.68 -2.14 -7.02
N ARG A 31 -6.50 -1.67 -8.26
CA ARG A 31 -5.20 -1.78 -8.94
C ARG A 31 -4.11 -1.04 -8.17
N GLY A 32 -4.40 0.17 -7.67
CA GLY A 32 -3.50 0.92 -6.80
C GLY A 32 -3.14 0.15 -5.53
N ALA A 33 -4.14 -0.37 -4.81
CA ALA A 33 -3.92 -1.18 -3.61
C ALA A 33 -3.10 -2.44 -3.90
N ALA A 34 -3.36 -3.13 -5.02
CA ALA A 34 -2.60 -4.31 -5.42
C ALA A 34 -1.13 -3.98 -5.72
N TYR A 35 -0.85 -2.88 -6.42
CA TYR A 35 0.52 -2.41 -6.62
C TYR A 35 1.19 -2.02 -5.30
N SER A 36 0.47 -1.34 -4.41
CA SER A 36 0.99 -0.95 -3.10
C SER A 36 1.34 -2.16 -2.23
N ILE A 37 0.51 -3.20 -2.23
CA ILE A 37 0.80 -4.47 -1.54
C ILE A 37 1.99 -5.15 -2.18
N GLY A 38 2.02 -5.28 -3.50
CA GLY A 38 3.10 -5.96 -4.21
C GLY A 38 4.47 -5.32 -3.96
N ILE A 39 4.54 -3.99 -4.05
CA ILE A 39 5.77 -3.24 -3.79
C ILE A 39 6.13 -3.31 -2.30
N GLY A 40 5.19 -3.05 -1.40
CA GLY A 40 5.44 -3.05 0.05
C GLY A 40 5.87 -4.43 0.55
N ALA A 41 5.14 -5.49 0.19
CA ALA A 41 5.52 -6.85 0.54
C ALA A 41 6.86 -7.26 -0.08
N GLY A 42 7.13 -6.85 -1.32
CA GLY A 42 8.44 -7.08 -1.97
C GLY A 42 9.58 -6.46 -1.18
N PHE A 43 9.46 -5.20 -0.77
CA PHE A 43 10.47 -4.54 0.05
C PHE A 43 10.62 -5.16 1.44
N LEU A 44 9.52 -5.53 2.10
CA LEU A 44 9.57 -6.19 3.41
C LEU A 44 10.25 -7.56 3.36
N ILE A 45 10.07 -8.30 2.26
CA ILE A 45 10.72 -9.61 2.05
C ILE A 45 12.19 -9.43 1.70
N LEU A 46 12.54 -8.40 0.93
CA LEU A 46 13.92 -8.14 0.50
C LEU A 46 14.77 -7.45 1.57
N SER A 47 14.16 -6.71 2.50
CA SER A 47 14.88 -5.94 3.52
C SER A 47 15.82 -6.76 4.41
N PRO A 48 15.53 -8.02 4.82
CA PRO A 48 16.46 -8.82 5.63
C PRO A 48 17.69 -9.25 4.84
N PHE A 49 17.62 -9.22 3.51
CA PHE A 49 18.70 -9.61 2.60
C PHE A 49 19.59 -8.43 2.21
N LEU A 50 19.25 -7.19 2.63
CA LEU A 50 20.11 -6.04 2.39
C LEU A 50 21.35 -6.12 3.29
N PRO A 51 22.56 -5.94 2.73
CA PRO A 51 23.78 -5.95 3.51
C PRO A 51 23.73 -4.84 4.56
N LYS A 52 24.06 -5.18 5.82
CA LYS A 52 24.20 -4.19 6.88
C LYS A 52 25.50 -3.43 6.65
N PHE A 53 25.39 -2.13 6.40
CA PHE A 53 26.56 -1.27 6.21
C PHE A 53 27.04 -0.81 7.60
N GLU A 54 27.85 -1.65 8.23
CA GLU A 54 28.55 -1.31 9.47
C GLU A 54 29.55 -0.18 9.18
N GLY A 55 29.26 1.03 9.67
CA GLY A 55 30.09 2.23 9.46
C GLY A 55 29.40 3.36 8.69
N GLN A 56 28.22 3.14 8.09
CA GLN A 56 27.47 4.18 7.39
C GLN A 56 26.05 4.33 7.96
N PRO A 57 25.88 5.07 9.08
CA PRO A 57 24.59 5.20 9.75
C PRO A 57 23.50 5.82 8.87
N GLN A 58 23.88 6.66 7.90
CA GLN A 58 22.95 7.29 6.96
C GLN A 58 22.34 6.27 5.97
N ILE A 59 23.11 5.28 5.52
CA ILE A 59 22.57 4.21 4.66
C ILE A 59 21.57 3.35 5.44
N ASN A 60 21.89 3.00 6.69
CA ASN A 60 20.96 2.26 7.54
C ASN A 60 19.66 3.05 7.78
N GLN A 61 19.75 4.37 7.97
CA GLN A 61 18.56 5.24 8.07
C GLN A 61 17.73 5.29 6.77
N MET A 62 18.37 5.23 5.60
CA MET A 62 17.63 5.12 4.32
C MET A 62 16.92 3.77 4.18
N VAL A 63 17.56 2.67 4.60
CA VAL A 63 16.94 1.34 4.60
C VAL A 63 15.74 1.30 5.56
N ASP A 64 15.87 1.89 6.75
CA ASP A 64 14.77 2.02 7.70
C ASP A 64 13.63 2.88 7.14
N LEU A 65 13.96 3.97 6.43
CA LEU A 65 12.96 4.82 5.76
C LEU A 65 12.18 4.03 4.70
N ILE A 66 12.88 3.23 3.88
CA ILE A 66 12.25 2.35 2.88
C ILE A 66 11.36 1.31 3.56
N PHE A 67 11.79 0.76 4.69
CA PHE A 67 11.00 -0.21 5.45
C PHE A 67 9.71 0.42 6.00
N VAL A 68 9.80 1.63 6.56
CA VAL A 68 8.62 2.39 7.02
C VAL A 68 7.67 2.68 5.85
N MET A 69 8.19 3.05 4.67
CA MET A 69 7.36 3.22 3.47
C MET A 69 6.66 1.93 3.08
N ALA A 70 7.36 0.81 3.08
CA ALA A 70 6.82 -0.49 2.72
C ALA A 70 5.65 -0.90 3.64
N ILE A 71 5.80 -0.71 4.95
CA ILE A 71 4.71 -0.90 5.93
C ILE A 71 3.52 0.01 5.59
N TRP A 72 3.80 1.28 5.29
CA TRP A 72 2.76 2.26 4.98
C TRP A 72 1.98 1.90 3.71
N MET A 73 2.65 1.39 2.68
CA MET A 73 2.01 0.94 1.43
C MET A 73 1.09 -0.27 1.68
N VAL A 74 1.50 -1.20 2.55
CA VAL A 74 0.66 -2.34 2.95
C VAL A 74 -0.53 -1.86 3.79
N ALA A 75 -0.31 -0.96 4.74
CA ALA A 75 -1.37 -0.37 5.57
C ALA A 75 -2.39 0.40 4.73
N TYR A 76 -1.94 1.20 3.75
CA TYR A 76 -2.79 1.91 2.80
C TYR A 76 -3.72 0.95 2.08
N ALA A 77 -3.18 -0.14 1.53
CA ALA A 77 -3.98 -1.11 0.81
C ALA A 77 -4.94 -1.88 1.73
N ALA A 78 -4.53 -2.19 2.97
CA ALA A 78 -5.40 -2.79 3.98
C ALA A 78 -6.59 -1.88 4.31
N VAL A 79 -6.37 -0.57 4.46
CA VAL A 79 -7.45 0.41 4.69
C VAL A 79 -8.43 0.45 3.52
N VAL A 80 -7.93 0.43 2.28
CA VAL A 80 -8.75 0.40 1.06
C VAL A 80 -9.60 -0.89 1.01
N ILE A 81 -9.00 -2.05 1.25
CA ILE A 81 -9.70 -3.35 1.26
C ILE A 81 -10.72 -3.42 2.41
N PHE A 82 -10.34 -3.02 3.61
CA PHE A 82 -11.22 -3.05 4.79
C PHE A 82 -12.41 -2.12 4.63
N THR A 83 -12.18 -0.91 4.11
CA THR A 83 -13.25 0.06 3.81
C THR A 83 -14.21 -0.52 2.79
N TYR A 84 -13.71 -1.17 1.75
CA TYR A 84 -14.54 -1.81 0.75
C TYR A 84 -15.41 -2.94 1.33
N LEU A 85 -14.84 -3.80 2.18
CA LEU A 85 -15.56 -4.91 2.82
C LEU A 85 -16.61 -4.41 3.82
N LYS A 86 -16.34 -3.34 4.57
CA LYS A 86 -17.22 -2.83 5.63
C LYS A 86 -18.25 -1.82 5.13
N SER A 87 -17.89 -0.93 4.20
CA SER A 87 -18.76 0.18 3.78
C SER A 87 -18.43 0.65 2.36
N ARG A 88 -18.95 -0.05 1.34
CA ARG A 88 -18.82 0.32 -0.09
C ARG A 88 -19.23 1.77 -0.38
N LYS A 89 -20.30 2.27 0.24
CA LYS A 89 -20.79 3.65 0.07
C LYS A 89 -19.80 4.72 0.56
N SER A 90 -18.94 4.36 1.51
CA SER A 90 -17.96 5.29 2.10
C SER A 90 -16.61 5.29 1.36
N MET A 91 -16.43 4.38 0.39
CA MET A 91 -15.17 4.20 -0.34
C MET A 91 -14.71 5.49 -1.02
N LYS A 92 -15.64 6.26 -1.59
CA LYS A 92 -15.33 7.55 -2.23
C LYS A 92 -14.75 8.57 -1.23
N TYR A 93 -15.29 8.65 -0.02
CA TYR A 93 -14.81 9.58 1.01
C TYR A 93 -13.47 9.14 1.57
N VAL A 94 -13.26 7.84 1.75
CA VAL A 94 -11.98 7.30 2.22
C VAL A 94 -10.89 7.49 1.17
N LEU A 95 -11.17 7.20 -0.11
CA LEU A 95 -10.22 7.48 -1.20
C LEU A 95 -9.94 8.97 -1.36
N PHE A 96 -10.94 9.83 -1.15
CA PHE A 96 -10.72 11.27 -1.11
C PHE A 96 -9.79 11.66 0.04
N MET A 97 -10.06 11.21 1.27
CA MET A 97 -9.20 11.51 2.42
C MET A 97 -7.77 10.99 2.24
N LEU A 98 -7.64 9.77 1.72
CA LEU A 98 -6.36 9.15 1.46
C LEU A 98 -5.55 9.94 0.42
N ASN A 99 -6.16 10.30 -0.71
CA ASN A 99 -5.47 11.00 -1.79
C ASN A 99 -5.18 12.47 -1.48
N TRP A 100 -6.05 13.16 -0.72
CA TRP A 100 -5.90 14.59 -0.47
C TRP A 100 -5.15 14.97 0.79
N PHE A 101 -5.17 14.11 1.82
CA PHE A 101 -4.53 14.44 3.10
C PHE A 101 -3.38 13.47 3.37
N LEU A 102 -3.67 12.17 3.39
CA LEU A 102 -2.67 11.20 3.81
C LEU A 102 -1.49 11.07 2.83
N ILE A 103 -1.74 10.95 1.53
CA ILE A 103 -0.66 10.86 0.53
C ILE A 103 0.19 12.14 0.52
N PRO A 104 -0.37 13.36 0.45
CA PRO A 104 0.43 14.59 0.47
C PRO A 104 1.20 14.81 1.78
N THR A 105 0.57 14.57 2.94
CA THR A 105 1.25 14.70 4.24
C THR A 105 2.38 13.70 4.38
N PHE A 106 2.16 12.45 3.97
CA PHE A 106 3.19 11.42 4.00
C PHE A 106 4.32 11.72 3.00
N GLY A 107 3.99 12.22 1.81
CA GLY A 107 4.96 12.66 0.82
C GLY A 107 5.85 13.80 1.32
N LEU A 108 5.26 14.82 1.97
CA LEU A 108 6.00 15.91 2.59
C LEU A 108 6.92 15.40 3.71
N TRP A 109 6.40 14.56 4.60
CA TRP A 109 7.20 13.95 5.67
C TRP A 109 8.38 13.14 5.11
N PHE A 110 8.15 12.37 4.06
CA PHE A 110 9.17 11.58 3.39
C PHE A 110 10.27 12.47 2.79
N ILE A 111 9.90 13.52 2.04
CA ILE A 111 10.86 14.46 1.45
C ILE A 111 11.70 15.11 2.54
N LEU A 112 11.07 15.60 3.61
CA LEU A 112 11.78 16.21 4.73
C LEU A 112 12.78 15.25 5.37
N ARG A 113 12.41 13.97 5.53
CA ARG A 113 13.33 12.96 6.07
C ARG A 113 14.46 12.59 5.13
N VAL A 114 14.20 12.48 3.83
CA VAL A 114 15.25 12.28 2.84
C VAL A 114 16.22 13.46 2.88
N MET A 115 15.74 14.70 2.87
CA MET A 115 16.58 15.89 2.93
C MET A 115 17.42 15.95 4.21
N ASP A 116 16.84 15.61 5.35
CA ASP A 116 17.55 15.52 6.63
C ASP A 116 18.68 14.49 6.58
N ILE A 117 18.42 13.28 6.06
CA ILE A 117 19.44 12.25 5.88
C ILE A 117 20.55 12.70 4.93
N PHE A 118 20.19 13.34 3.80
CA PHE A 118 21.16 13.86 2.82
C PHE A 118 22.03 14.98 3.38
N SER A 119 21.45 15.91 4.14
CA SER A 119 22.20 17.01 4.76
C SER A 119 23.22 16.53 5.79
N ASN A 120 22.99 15.36 6.39
CA ASN A 120 23.86 14.74 7.39
C ASN A 120 24.78 13.65 6.80
N MET A 121 24.81 13.48 5.46
CA MET A 121 25.75 12.56 4.81
C MET A 121 27.16 13.17 4.67
N PRO A 122 28.23 12.39 4.89
CA PRO A 122 29.59 12.81 4.60
C PRO A 122 29.73 13.24 3.13
N PRO A 123 30.53 14.27 2.83
CA PRO A 123 30.71 14.79 1.46
C PRO A 123 31.28 13.75 0.47
N GLU A 124 31.87 12.66 0.98
CA GLU A 124 32.36 11.53 0.17
C GLU A 124 31.23 10.70 -0.46
N LEU A 125 30.03 10.71 0.15
CA LEU A 125 28.83 10.00 -0.30
C LEU A 125 27.83 10.90 -1.04
N GLN A 126 28.11 12.21 -1.15
CA GLN A 126 27.24 13.20 -1.82
C GLN A 126 27.51 13.35 -3.33
N LYS A 127 28.44 12.58 -3.90
CA LYS A 127 28.84 12.65 -5.31
C LYS A 127 28.03 11.73 -6.22
#